data_AF-A0A2V4QUK9-F1
#
_entry.id   AF-A0A2V4QUK9-F1
#
_cell.length_a   1.000
_cell.length_b   1.000
_cell.length_c   1.000
_cell.angle_alpha   90.00
_cell.angle_beta   90.00
_cell.angle_gamma   90.00
#
_symmetry.space_group_name_H-M   'P 1'
#
loop_
_entity.id
_entity.type
_entity.pdbx_description
1 polymer ?
#
loop_
_entity_poly.entity_id
_entity_poly.type
_entity_poly.pdbx_seq_one_letter_code
_entity_poly.pdbx_strand_id
1 'polypeptide(L)'
;MGLDLTDYEAKARNATMAFWGNRQKALEAKIEAGTVDTGERGAVTAGNTMDGFTALMIDLVQANGLAHAKIYRRRSVLTLPGFFRPTKLWDILVILDGRLIAAVEMKSHVGPSFGTDTARPFVGWLVMVEDADKSRRPSKRESSQHFPIFEEFRGASYLDRYDILCKKLALESLYTAACVLASPRSAVTTGEYEDMSDLTSLKSFVASFAAHIAAEAARSQ
;
A
#
# COMPACT_ATOMS: atom_id res chain seq x y z
N MET A 1 -12.58 6.02 36.55
CA MET A 1 -11.21 5.48 36.64
C MET A 1 -10.44 6.07 35.47
N GLY A 2 -9.25 6.63 35.70
CA GLY A 2 -8.39 7.06 34.59
C GLY A 2 -7.91 5.84 33.80
N LEU A 3 -7.52 6.05 32.54
CA LEU A 3 -6.89 5.00 31.74
C LEU A 3 -5.51 4.69 32.35
N ASP A 4 -5.24 3.42 32.63
CA ASP A 4 -3.91 2.95 33.02
C ASP A 4 -3.20 2.40 31.78
N LEU A 5 -2.19 3.12 31.31
CA LEU A 5 -1.44 2.75 30.11
C LEU A 5 -0.23 1.86 30.41
N THR A 6 0.00 1.45 31.67
CA THR A 6 1.02 0.48 32.07
C THR A 6 2.46 0.82 31.66
N ASP A 7 2.80 2.12 31.58
CA ASP A 7 4.09 2.60 31.04
C ASP A 7 4.38 2.02 29.64
N TYR A 8 3.37 2.12 28.76
CA TYR A 8 3.44 1.52 27.42
C TYR A 8 4.66 1.98 26.61
N GLU A 9 5.19 3.18 26.85
CA GLU A 9 6.35 3.68 26.12
C GLU A 9 7.61 2.87 26.43
N ALA A 10 7.90 2.62 27.71
CA ALA A 10 9.03 1.79 28.09
C ALA A 10 8.85 0.35 27.61
N LYS A 11 7.64 -0.21 27.77
CA LYS A 11 7.32 -1.56 27.29
C LYS A 11 7.40 -1.69 25.78
N ALA A 12 6.96 -0.69 25.02
CA ALA A 12 7.06 -0.67 23.56
C ALA A 12 8.52 -0.57 23.10
N ARG A 13 9.36 0.24 23.76
CA ARG A 13 10.81 0.27 23.49
C ARG A 13 11.43 -1.11 23.75
N ASN A 14 11.11 -1.74 24.86
CA ASN A 14 11.60 -3.09 25.21
C ASN A 14 11.12 -4.15 24.20
N ALA A 15 9.84 -4.12 23.82
CA ALA A 15 9.28 -5.00 22.79
C ALA A 15 9.95 -4.79 21.43
N THR A 16 10.28 -3.55 21.08
CA THR A 16 11.00 -3.21 19.84
C THR A 16 12.45 -3.73 19.87
N MET A 17 13.15 -3.58 20.99
CA MET A 17 14.50 -4.15 21.16
C MET A 17 14.46 -5.69 21.06
N ALA A 18 13.49 -6.33 21.70
CA ALA A 18 13.30 -7.78 21.62
C ALA A 18 12.96 -8.23 20.19
N PHE A 19 12.10 -7.49 19.48
CA PHE A 19 11.76 -7.74 18.09
C PHE A 19 13.00 -7.79 17.20
N TRP A 20 13.83 -6.74 17.25
CA TRP A 20 15.05 -6.65 16.44
C TRP A 20 16.12 -7.66 16.89
N GLY A 21 16.33 -7.82 18.19
CA GLY A 21 17.32 -8.76 18.74
C GLY A 21 17.01 -10.23 18.43
N ASN A 22 15.75 -10.64 18.50
CA ASN A 22 15.33 -12.00 18.12
C ASN A 22 15.53 -12.24 16.62
N ARG A 23 15.26 -11.23 15.78
CA ARG A 23 15.47 -11.31 14.33
C ARG A 23 16.96 -11.43 13.99
N GLN A 24 17.81 -10.64 14.66
CA GLN A 24 19.26 -10.71 14.50
C GLN A 24 19.80 -12.10 14.86
N LYS A 25 19.42 -12.64 16.02
CA LYS A 25 19.80 -14.01 16.43
C LYS A 25 19.32 -15.08 15.45
N ALA A 26 18.10 -14.94 14.91
CA ALA A 26 17.57 -15.86 13.91
C ALA A 26 18.34 -15.78 12.58
N LEU A 27 18.90 -14.62 12.22
CA LEU A 27 19.76 -14.45 11.06
C LEU A 27 21.14 -15.09 11.29
N GLU A 28 21.76 -14.82 12.45
CA GLU A 28 23.05 -15.38 12.85
C GLU A 28 23.02 -16.92 12.88
N ALA A 29 22.01 -17.51 13.51
CA ALA A 29 21.83 -18.97 13.55
C ALA A 29 21.65 -19.61 12.17
N LYS A 30 21.11 -18.88 11.19
CA LYS A 30 20.96 -19.37 9.81
C LYS A 30 22.26 -19.35 9.03
N ILE A 31 23.08 -18.32 9.25
CA ILE A 31 24.43 -18.23 8.68
C ILE A 31 25.26 -19.41 9.19
N GLU A 32 25.20 -19.70 10.49
CA GLU A 32 25.90 -20.82 11.12
C GLU A 32 25.43 -22.18 10.60
N ALA A 33 24.14 -22.32 10.26
CA ALA A 33 23.56 -23.55 9.70
C ALA A 33 23.84 -23.78 8.21
N GLY A 34 24.61 -22.91 7.53
CA GLY A 34 25.08 -23.11 6.15
C GLY A 34 23.98 -23.21 5.08
N THR A 35 22.78 -22.70 5.34
CA THR A 35 21.64 -22.82 4.41
C THR A 35 21.69 -21.71 3.36
N VAL A 36 21.93 -22.06 2.09
CA VAL A 36 22.04 -21.11 0.97
C VAL A 36 20.64 -20.78 0.39
N ASP A 37 20.19 -19.58 0.72
CA ASP A 37 19.18 -18.68 0.13
C ASP A 37 17.70 -19.10 -0.08
N THR A 38 16.81 -18.20 0.40
CA THR A 38 15.52 -17.79 -0.21
C THR A 38 14.96 -16.57 0.56
N GLY A 39 15.73 -15.48 0.60
CA GLY A 39 15.28 -14.13 0.98
C GLY A 39 14.96 -13.85 2.47
N GLU A 40 14.66 -12.58 2.77
CA GLU A 40 14.35 -12.04 4.12
C GLU A 40 13.17 -12.73 4.84
N ARG A 41 12.40 -13.55 4.13
CA ARG A 41 11.34 -14.41 4.71
C ARG A 41 11.92 -15.41 5.72
N GLY A 42 13.18 -15.77 5.60
CA GLY A 42 13.85 -16.67 6.52
C GLY A 42 13.91 -16.13 7.96
N ALA A 43 14.05 -14.82 8.17
CA ALA A 43 14.13 -14.25 9.51
C ALA A 43 12.77 -14.16 10.22
N VAL A 44 11.67 -14.48 9.52
CA VAL A 44 10.29 -14.44 10.04
C VAL A 44 9.87 -15.77 10.67
N THR A 45 10.59 -16.87 10.42
CA THR A 45 10.16 -18.22 10.85
C THR A 45 10.40 -18.52 12.34
N ALA A 46 11.04 -17.63 13.10
CA ALA A 46 11.25 -17.83 14.54
C ALA A 46 10.01 -17.56 15.42
N GLY A 47 8.88 -17.15 14.83
CA GLY A 47 7.55 -17.18 15.44
C GLY A 47 7.26 -16.20 16.59
N ASN A 48 8.29 -15.60 17.21
CA ASN A 48 8.18 -14.92 18.51
C ASN A 48 8.56 -13.43 18.44
N THR A 49 8.59 -12.82 17.26
CA THR A 49 9.03 -11.42 17.11
C THR A 49 8.05 -10.42 17.73
N MET A 50 6.74 -10.74 17.75
CA MET A 50 5.67 -9.87 18.26
C MET A 50 5.26 -10.16 19.71
N ASP A 51 5.95 -11.07 20.41
CA ASP A 51 5.57 -11.49 21.77
C ASP A 51 5.63 -10.34 22.78
N GLY A 52 6.59 -9.42 22.64
CA GLY A 52 6.69 -8.24 23.50
C GLY A 52 5.46 -7.32 23.37
N PHE A 53 4.96 -7.13 22.15
CA PHE A 53 3.73 -6.36 21.91
C PHE A 53 2.48 -7.12 22.37
N THR A 54 2.47 -8.44 22.22
CA THR A 54 1.40 -9.29 22.75
C THR A 54 1.30 -9.16 24.28
N ALA A 55 2.43 -9.18 24.99
CA ALA A 55 2.47 -8.98 26.43
C ALA A 55 1.94 -7.59 26.84
N LEU A 56 2.36 -6.53 26.14
CA LEU A 56 1.84 -5.17 26.38
C LEU A 56 0.32 -5.09 26.26
N MET A 57 -0.27 -5.71 25.23
CA MET A 57 -1.73 -5.71 25.06
C MET A 57 -2.46 -6.44 26.19
N ILE A 58 -1.88 -7.52 26.71
CA ILE A 58 -2.44 -8.26 27.85
C ILE A 58 -2.39 -7.40 29.12
N ASP A 59 -1.26 -6.73 29.37
CA ASP A 59 -1.09 -5.85 30.52
C ASP A 59 -2.12 -4.72 30.50
N LEU A 60 -2.39 -4.12 29.32
CA LEU A 60 -3.41 -3.08 29.15
C LEU A 60 -4.83 -3.59 29.48
N VAL A 61 -5.18 -4.80 29.03
CA VAL A 61 -6.48 -5.42 29.35
C VAL A 61 -6.62 -5.61 30.87
N GLN A 62 -5.57 -6.12 31.53
CA GLN A 62 -5.59 -6.37 32.96
C GLN A 62 -5.66 -5.07 33.78
N ALA A 63 -4.83 -4.08 33.45
CA ALA A 63 -4.73 -2.82 34.17
C ALA A 63 -5.99 -1.95 34.07
N ASN A 64 -6.76 -2.09 32.98
CA ASN A 64 -8.00 -1.34 32.76
C ASN A 64 -9.26 -2.09 33.22
N GLY A 65 -9.12 -2.97 34.21
CA GLY A 65 -10.26 -3.57 34.93
C GLY A 65 -10.82 -4.85 34.33
N LEU A 66 -10.18 -5.42 33.31
CA LEU A 66 -10.60 -6.66 32.64
C LEU A 66 -9.69 -7.84 32.96
N ALA A 67 -9.06 -7.87 34.13
CA ALA A 67 -8.20 -8.98 34.56
C ALA A 67 -8.93 -10.34 34.63
N HIS A 68 -10.26 -10.35 34.72
CA HIS A 68 -11.11 -11.54 34.73
C HIS A 68 -11.58 -11.96 33.32
N ALA A 69 -11.32 -11.15 32.28
CA ALA A 69 -11.68 -11.50 30.92
C ALA A 69 -10.85 -12.70 30.43
N LYS A 70 -11.46 -13.54 29.59
CA LYS A 70 -10.76 -14.67 28.96
C LYS A 70 -9.95 -14.13 27.78
N ILE A 71 -8.63 -14.30 27.84
CA ILE A 71 -7.71 -13.90 26.77
C ILE A 71 -7.20 -15.16 26.06
N TYR A 72 -7.50 -15.28 24.77
CA TYR A 72 -7.07 -16.42 23.94
C TYR A 72 -5.88 -16.03 23.06
N ARG A 73 -4.89 -16.93 22.95
CA ARG A 73 -3.63 -16.77 22.20
C ARG A 73 -3.21 -18.00 21.38
N ARG A 74 -3.95 -19.12 21.49
CA ARG A 74 -3.61 -20.39 20.82
C ARG A 74 -4.36 -20.52 19.50
N ARG A 75 -3.66 -20.85 18.42
CA ARG A 75 -4.23 -20.91 17.05
C ARG A 75 -5.57 -21.65 16.94
N SER A 76 -5.76 -22.76 17.67
CA SER A 76 -7.00 -23.55 17.59
C SER A 76 -8.27 -22.84 18.10
N VAL A 77 -8.13 -21.75 18.86
CA VAL A 77 -9.25 -21.04 19.51
C VAL A 77 -9.33 -19.57 19.10
N LEU A 78 -8.59 -19.18 18.04
CA LEU A 78 -8.54 -17.80 17.56
C LEU A 78 -9.46 -17.54 16.36
N THR A 79 -10.12 -18.55 15.79
CA THR A 79 -11.01 -18.38 14.64
C THR A 79 -12.37 -17.80 15.06
N LEU A 80 -12.82 -16.73 14.40
CA LEU A 80 -14.13 -16.10 14.64
C LEU A 80 -15.20 -16.52 13.60
N PRO A 81 -16.50 -16.61 13.98
CA PRO A 81 -17.59 -16.86 13.04
C PRO A 81 -17.66 -15.81 11.92
N GLY A 82 -18.23 -16.21 10.78
CA GLY A 82 -18.01 -15.68 9.42
C GLY A 82 -18.33 -14.20 9.09
N PHE A 83 -18.50 -13.32 10.06
CA PHE A 83 -18.46 -11.88 9.80
C PHE A 83 -17.04 -11.41 9.44
N PHE A 84 -16.02 -12.06 10.01
CA PHE A 84 -14.62 -11.94 9.60
C PHE A 84 -14.21 -13.15 8.75
N ARG A 85 -13.11 -13.05 8.01
CA ARG A 85 -12.59 -14.13 7.13
C ARG A 85 -12.60 -15.48 7.91
N PRO A 86 -13.38 -16.50 7.48
CA PRO A 86 -13.69 -17.70 8.29
C PRO A 86 -12.49 -18.55 8.73
N THR A 87 -11.34 -18.37 8.11
CA THR A 87 -10.10 -19.11 8.38
C THR A 87 -9.02 -18.24 9.00
N LYS A 88 -9.37 -17.03 9.44
CA LYS A 88 -8.42 -16.09 10.02
C LYS A 88 -8.09 -16.48 11.46
N LEU A 89 -6.82 -16.70 11.71
CA LEU A 89 -6.25 -16.80 13.04
C LEU A 89 -5.85 -15.39 13.47
N TRP A 90 -6.45 -14.91 14.56
CA TRP A 90 -6.10 -13.66 15.24
C TRP A 90 -4.98 -13.91 16.24
N ASP A 91 -4.27 -12.89 16.72
CA ASP A 91 -3.19 -13.07 17.72
C ASP A 91 -3.70 -12.97 19.16
N ILE A 92 -4.72 -12.13 19.39
CA ILE A 92 -5.38 -11.96 20.69
C ILE A 92 -6.90 -11.90 20.48
N LEU A 93 -7.65 -12.67 21.25
CA LEU A 93 -9.08 -12.43 21.46
C LEU A 93 -9.35 -12.15 22.95
N VAL A 94 -10.15 -11.12 23.22
CA VAL A 94 -10.62 -10.80 24.56
C VAL A 94 -12.12 -11.05 24.63
N ILE A 95 -12.52 -12.00 25.49
CA ILE A 95 -13.91 -12.38 25.69
C ILE A 95 -14.32 -12.04 27.13
N LEU A 96 -15.38 -11.24 27.25
CA LEU A 96 -16.02 -10.90 28.52
C LEU A 96 -17.44 -11.47 28.51
N ASP A 97 -17.75 -12.33 29.48
CA ASP A 97 -19.08 -12.94 29.66
C ASP A 97 -19.66 -13.58 28.39
N GLY A 98 -18.81 -14.29 27.64
CA GLY A 98 -19.21 -14.96 26.39
C GLY A 98 -19.32 -14.03 25.17
N ARG A 99 -19.11 -12.72 25.35
CA ARG A 99 -19.11 -11.72 24.28
C ARG A 99 -17.68 -11.37 23.88
N LEU A 100 -17.40 -11.43 22.58
CA LEU A 100 -16.15 -10.91 22.02
C LEU A 100 -16.13 -9.38 22.16
N ILE A 101 -15.12 -8.84 22.86
CA ILE A 101 -14.97 -7.39 23.07
C ILE A 101 -13.73 -6.81 22.38
N ALA A 102 -12.73 -7.64 22.04
CA ALA A 102 -11.62 -7.23 21.21
C ALA A 102 -11.02 -8.42 20.44
N ALA A 103 -10.56 -8.18 19.21
CA ALA A 103 -9.75 -9.08 18.43
C ALA A 103 -8.58 -8.29 17.83
N VAL A 104 -7.34 -8.75 18.05
CA VAL A 104 -6.13 -8.07 17.59
C VAL A 104 -5.36 -9.00 16.68
N GLU A 105 -5.06 -8.50 15.49
CA GLU A 105 -4.11 -9.08 14.55
C GLU A 105 -2.86 -8.20 14.57
N MET A 106 -1.70 -8.81 14.73
CA MET A 106 -0.40 -8.19 14.70
C MET A 106 0.38 -8.73 13.52
N LYS A 107 0.96 -7.82 12.75
CA LYS A 107 1.83 -8.17 11.64
C LYS A 107 3.11 -7.39 11.73
N SER A 108 4.22 -8.07 11.50
CA SER A 108 5.50 -7.44 11.25
C SER A 108 5.83 -7.56 9.77
N HIS A 109 6.05 -6.44 9.10
CA HIS A 109 6.65 -6.41 7.77
C HIS A 109 8.01 -5.71 7.89
N VAL A 110 9.05 -6.40 7.44
CA VAL A 110 10.41 -5.86 7.32
C VAL A 110 10.89 -6.31 5.96
N GLY A 111 11.41 -5.34 5.20
CA GLY A 111 11.78 -5.53 3.81
C GLY A 111 10.59 -5.33 2.85
N PRO A 112 10.85 -4.86 1.62
CA PRO A 112 9.83 -4.86 0.59
C PRO A 112 9.36 -6.28 0.30
N SER A 113 8.06 -6.50 0.16
CA SER A 113 7.51 -7.70 -0.49
C SER A 113 7.67 -7.62 -2.03
N PHE A 114 8.80 -7.11 -2.51
CA PHE A 114 9.16 -7.15 -3.93
C PHE A 114 9.89 -8.47 -4.23
N GLY A 115 9.69 -8.97 -5.45
CA GLY A 115 10.48 -10.08 -5.98
C GLY A 115 11.97 -9.73 -5.95
N THR A 116 12.80 -10.76 -5.97
CA THR A 116 14.26 -10.71 -6.13
C THR A 116 14.73 -9.53 -6.99
N ASP A 117 15.57 -8.67 -6.42
CA ASP A 117 16.51 -7.69 -7.01
C ASP A 117 16.15 -7.07 -8.38
N THR A 118 14.86 -6.86 -8.63
CA THR A 118 14.35 -6.34 -9.90
C THR A 118 13.68 -5.02 -9.62
N ALA A 119 14.18 -3.97 -10.26
CA ALA A 119 13.54 -2.67 -10.24
C ALA A 119 12.10 -2.80 -10.76
N ARG A 120 11.17 -2.00 -10.21
CA ARG A 120 9.79 -1.96 -10.71
C ARG A 120 9.82 -1.66 -12.23
N PRO A 121 9.09 -2.40 -13.07
CA PRO A 121 9.02 -2.08 -14.49
C PRO A 121 8.43 -0.69 -14.69
N PHE A 122 8.84 0.01 -15.74
CA PHE A 122 8.14 1.21 -16.18
C PHE A 122 6.75 0.85 -16.69
N VAL A 123 5.71 1.40 -16.06
CA VAL A 123 4.34 1.28 -16.53
C VAL A 123 3.90 2.65 -17.02
N GLY A 124 3.73 2.79 -18.34
CA GLY A 124 3.34 4.04 -18.99
C GLY A 124 1.94 3.96 -19.59
N TRP A 125 1.22 5.09 -19.58
CA TRP A 125 -0.01 5.26 -20.34
C TRP A 125 0.07 6.47 -21.25
N LEU A 126 -0.18 6.31 -22.54
CA LEU A 126 -0.19 7.40 -23.51
C LEU A 126 -1.46 7.32 -24.32
N VAL A 127 -2.17 8.45 -24.42
CA VAL A 127 -3.39 8.56 -25.21
C VAL A 127 -3.32 9.79 -26.11
N MET A 128 -3.77 9.65 -27.36
CA MET A 128 -4.00 10.75 -28.28
C MET A 128 -5.51 10.94 -28.45
N VAL A 129 -5.97 12.17 -28.33
CA VAL A 129 -7.37 12.57 -28.42
C VAL A 129 -7.48 13.58 -29.54
N GLU A 130 -8.47 13.41 -30.41
CA GLU A 130 -8.76 14.40 -31.46
C GLU A 130 -9.05 15.76 -30.81
N ASP A 131 -8.30 16.77 -31.24
CA ASP A 131 -8.54 18.15 -30.87
C ASP A 131 -9.64 18.75 -31.76
N ALA A 132 -10.82 18.91 -31.19
CA ALA A 132 -11.98 19.49 -31.84
C ALA A 132 -12.83 20.26 -30.83
N ASP A 133 -13.69 21.14 -31.34
CA ASP A 133 -14.68 21.86 -30.54
C ASP A 133 -15.46 20.96 -29.56
N LYS A 134 -15.79 19.74 -29.99
CA LYS A 134 -16.54 18.78 -29.17
C LYS A 134 -15.69 18.18 -28.04
N SER A 135 -14.38 18.03 -28.21
CA SER A 135 -13.50 17.47 -27.18
C SER A 135 -13.03 18.53 -26.17
N ARG A 136 -13.04 19.82 -26.55
CA ARG A 136 -12.71 20.96 -25.67
C ARG A 136 -13.88 21.61 -24.93
N ARG A 137 -15.13 21.32 -25.32
CA ARG A 137 -16.30 21.89 -24.64
C ARG A 137 -16.77 20.98 -23.49
N PRO A 138 -17.28 21.56 -22.39
CA PRO A 138 -17.88 20.79 -21.28
C PRO A 138 -18.97 19.83 -21.75
N SER A 139 -19.05 18.65 -21.12
CA SER A 139 -20.12 17.69 -21.41
C SER A 139 -21.49 18.25 -20.99
N LYS A 140 -22.49 18.15 -21.87
CA LYS A 140 -23.89 18.50 -21.53
C LYS A 140 -24.54 17.51 -20.56
N ARG A 141 -23.95 16.32 -20.40
CA ARG A 141 -24.47 15.25 -19.55
C ARG A 141 -23.47 14.93 -18.46
N GLU A 142 -23.79 15.40 -17.26
CA GLU A 142 -23.11 15.08 -16.01
C GLU A 142 -24.10 14.35 -15.12
N SER A 143 -24.32 13.06 -15.41
CA SER A 143 -25.22 12.22 -14.62
C SER A 143 -24.55 10.90 -14.32
N SER A 144 -24.45 10.57 -13.04
CA SER A 144 -24.16 9.21 -12.57
C SER A 144 -25.36 8.75 -11.75
N GLN A 145 -25.90 7.57 -12.07
CA GLN A 145 -27.11 7.03 -11.46
C GLN A 145 -26.88 6.61 -10.00
N HIS A 146 -25.65 6.23 -9.66
CA HIS A 146 -25.34 5.53 -8.41
C HIS A 146 -24.38 6.30 -7.49
N PHE A 147 -23.59 7.22 -8.03
CA PHE A 147 -22.54 7.92 -7.28
C PHE A 147 -22.46 9.40 -7.67
N PRO A 148 -22.14 10.31 -6.73
CA PRO A 148 -21.88 11.70 -7.08
C PRO A 148 -20.66 11.80 -8.00
N ILE A 149 -20.71 12.74 -8.94
CA ILE A 149 -19.54 13.12 -9.75
C ILE A 149 -18.57 13.88 -8.85
N PHE A 150 -17.30 13.51 -8.87
CA PHE A 150 -16.26 14.24 -8.12
C PHE A 150 -16.09 15.65 -8.66
N GLU A 151 -15.71 16.57 -7.78
CA GLU A 151 -15.73 18.01 -8.06
C GLU A 151 -14.86 18.38 -9.26
N GLU A 152 -13.69 17.77 -9.37
CA GLU A 152 -12.75 18.00 -10.46
C GLU A 152 -13.29 17.62 -11.85
N PHE A 153 -14.34 16.81 -11.92
CA PHE A 153 -14.96 16.41 -13.18
C PHE A 153 -16.16 17.29 -13.58
N ARG A 154 -16.60 18.21 -12.71
CA ARG A 154 -17.70 19.12 -13.06
C ARG A 154 -17.22 20.19 -14.05
N GLY A 155 -18.00 20.39 -15.10
CA GLY A 155 -17.68 21.30 -16.19
C GLY A 155 -16.49 20.87 -17.05
N ALA A 156 -15.92 19.68 -16.83
CA ALA A 156 -14.74 19.22 -17.55
C ALA A 156 -15.10 18.81 -18.99
N SER A 157 -14.27 19.23 -19.95
CA SER A 157 -14.35 18.77 -21.33
C SER A 157 -13.90 17.31 -21.48
N TYR A 158 -13.97 16.75 -22.69
CA TYR A 158 -13.45 15.40 -22.94
C TYR A 158 -11.94 15.34 -22.72
N LEU A 159 -11.20 16.36 -23.19
CA LEU A 159 -9.75 16.49 -23.01
C LEU A 159 -9.38 16.72 -21.54
N ASP A 160 -10.10 17.57 -20.81
CA ASP A 160 -9.83 17.81 -19.38
C ASP A 160 -9.98 16.52 -18.57
N ARG A 161 -10.98 15.69 -18.90
CA ARG A 161 -11.18 14.40 -18.23
C ARG A 161 -10.02 13.43 -18.43
N TYR A 162 -9.40 13.44 -19.62
CA TYR A 162 -8.19 12.65 -19.88
C TYR A 162 -6.98 13.19 -19.13
N ASP A 163 -6.81 14.52 -19.06
CA ASP A 163 -5.75 15.16 -18.27
C ASP A 163 -5.90 14.84 -16.77
N ILE A 164 -7.11 14.97 -16.20
CA ILE A 164 -7.41 14.58 -14.81
C ILE A 164 -7.08 13.10 -14.57
N LEU A 165 -7.48 12.21 -15.50
CA LEU A 165 -7.16 10.79 -15.41
C LEU A 165 -5.64 10.56 -15.42
N CYS A 166 -4.92 11.14 -16.39
CA CYS A 166 -3.45 11.05 -16.45
C CYS A 166 -2.79 11.54 -15.15
N LYS A 167 -3.24 12.67 -14.61
CA LYS A 167 -2.75 13.22 -13.34
C LYS A 167 -2.96 12.23 -12.20
N LYS A 168 -4.15 11.64 -12.06
CA LYS A 168 -4.41 10.63 -11.02
C LYS A 168 -3.54 9.39 -11.19
N LEU A 169 -3.43 8.86 -12.41
CA LEU A 169 -2.59 7.68 -12.70
C LEU A 169 -1.13 7.92 -12.29
N ALA A 170 -0.59 9.11 -12.54
CA ALA A 170 0.79 9.47 -12.18
C ALA A 170 0.95 9.81 -10.69
N LEU A 171 0.13 10.71 -10.14
CA LEU A 171 0.25 11.22 -8.76
C LEU A 171 -0.04 10.14 -7.71
N GLU A 172 -0.95 9.21 -8.01
CA GLU A 172 -1.26 8.08 -7.12
C GLU A 172 -0.31 6.89 -7.33
N SER A 173 0.74 7.04 -8.16
CA SER A 173 1.74 6.01 -8.46
C SER A 173 1.14 4.70 -9.01
N LEU A 174 -0.01 4.78 -9.69
CA LEU A 174 -0.61 3.65 -10.41
C LEU A 174 0.14 3.37 -11.72
N TYR A 175 0.68 4.44 -12.34
CA TYR A 175 1.57 4.41 -13.49
C TYR A 175 2.82 5.24 -13.17
N THR A 176 3.95 4.88 -13.78
CA THR A 176 5.19 5.65 -13.67
C THR A 176 5.07 7.01 -14.36
N ALA A 177 4.39 7.04 -15.52
CA ALA A 177 4.06 8.27 -16.22
C ALA A 177 2.78 8.08 -17.05
N ALA A 178 2.02 9.16 -17.23
CA ALA A 178 0.82 9.18 -18.07
C ALA A 178 0.83 10.43 -18.95
N CYS A 179 0.39 10.30 -20.20
CA CYS A 179 0.44 11.35 -21.21
C CYS A 179 -0.88 11.44 -21.97
N VAL A 180 -1.39 12.66 -22.15
CA VAL A 180 -2.51 12.96 -23.07
C VAL A 180 -2.05 13.98 -24.10
N LEU A 181 -2.21 13.63 -25.37
CA LEU A 181 -1.95 14.51 -26.51
C LEU A 181 -3.27 14.92 -27.15
N ALA A 182 -3.45 16.21 -27.39
CA ALA A 182 -4.49 16.74 -28.24
C ALA A 182 -3.91 16.99 -29.64
N SER A 183 -4.57 16.52 -30.70
CA SER A 183 -4.12 16.80 -32.08
C SER A 183 -5.31 16.96 -33.03
N PRO A 184 -5.38 18.05 -33.83
CA PRO A 184 -6.49 18.26 -34.74
C PRO A 184 -6.38 17.34 -35.96
N ARG A 185 -7.50 16.99 -36.60
CA ARG A 185 -7.49 16.18 -37.85
C ARG A 185 -6.64 16.79 -38.96
N SER A 186 -6.54 18.12 -39.00
CA SER A 186 -5.72 18.85 -39.97
C SER A 186 -4.21 18.57 -39.81
N ALA A 187 -3.78 18.02 -38.69
CA ALA A 187 -2.38 17.68 -38.42
C ALA A 187 -1.85 16.50 -39.25
N VAL A 188 -2.64 15.93 -40.16
CA VAL A 188 -2.23 14.79 -41.01
C VAL A 188 -0.94 15.04 -41.80
N THR A 189 -0.65 16.30 -42.18
CA THR A 189 0.59 16.68 -42.88
C THR A 189 1.60 17.43 -42.01
N THR A 190 1.18 18.00 -40.87
CA THR A 190 2.04 18.83 -40.02
C THR A 190 2.55 18.09 -38.78
N GLY A 191 1.80 17.09 -38.31
CA GLY A 191 2.07 16.39 -37.05
C GLY A 191 1.85 17.25 -35.81
N GLU A 192 1.15 18.38 -35.92
CA GLU A 192 0.87 19.27 -34.79
C GLU A 192 0.09 18.56 -33.67
N TYR A 193 0.53 18.77 -32.44
CA TYR A 193 -0.12 18.31 -31.23
C TYR A 193 0.11 19.32 -30.08
N GLU A 194 -0.69 19.21 -29.03
CA GLU A 194 -0.61 20.02 -27.81
C GLU A 194 -0.68 19.13 -26.57
N ASP A 195 0.01 19.56 -25.51
CA ASP A 195 -0.06 18.97 -24.18
C ASP A 195 -1.12 19.68 -23.33
N MET A 196 -1.90 18.93 -22.55
CA MET A 196 -2.91 19.53 -21.65
C MET A 196 -2.32 20.14 -20.37
N SER A 197 -1.20 19.58 -19.89
CA SER A 197 -0.48 20.07 -18.71
C SER A 197 0.98 19.60 -18.69
N ASP A 198 1.85 20.30 -17.96
CA ASP A 198 3.26 19.93 -17.85
C ASP A 198 3.45 18.51 -17.29
N LEU A 199 2.67 18.12 -16.28
CA LEU A 199 2.76 16.82 -15.63
C LEU A 199 2.40 15.67 -16.58
N THR A 200 1.44 15.90 -17.47
CA THR A 200 0.92 14.89 -18.40
C THR A 200 1.39 15.11 -19.83
N SER A 201 2.44 15.90 -20.01
CA SER A 201 3.01 16.24 -21.32
C SER A 201 3.78 15.07 -21.92
N LEU A 202 3.94 15.08 -23.26
CA LEU A 202 4.84 14.15 -23.93
C LEU A 202 6.25 14.26 -23.36
N LYS A 203 6.72 15.48 -23.10
CA LYS A 203 8.05 15.76 -22.56
C LYS A 203 8.28 15.06 -21.22
N SER A 204 7.36 15.21 -20.27
CA SER A 204 7.45 14.55 -18.95
C SER A 204 7.43 13.02 -19.06
N PHE A 205 6.60 12.50 -19.98
CA PHE A 205 6.49 11.07 -20.23
C PHE A 205 7.78 10.48 -20.80
N VAL A 206 8.31 11.05 -21.90
CA VAL A 206 9.51 10.53 -22.56
C VAL A 206 10.76 10.72 -21.70
N ALA A 207 10.85 11.80 -20.92
CA ALA A 207 11.93 12.01 -19.97
C ALA A 207 11.94 10.93 -18.88
N SER A 208 10.77 10.63 -18.30
CA SER A 208 10.63 9.58 -17.28
C SER A 208 10.95 8.20 -17.85
N PHE A 209 10.50 7.91 -19.07
CA PHE A 209 10.82 6.65 -19.75
C PHE A 209 12.31 6.52 -20.05
N ALA A 210 12.92 7.54 -20.66
CA ALA A 210 14.34 7.54 -21.00
C ALA A 210 15.22 7.39 -19.74
N ALA A 211 14.88 8.08 -18.65
CA ALA A 211 15.57 7.95 -17.38
C ALA A 211 15.48 6.53 -16.81
N HIS A 212 14.31 5.90 -16.90
CA HIS A 212 14.13 4.51 -16.49
C HIS A 212 15.01 3.55 -17.31
N ILE A 213 14.98 3.67 -18.64
CA ILE A 213 15.79 2.83 -19.53
C ILE A 213 17.29 3.02 -19.28
N ALA A 214 17.75 4.27 -19.12
CA ALA A 214 19.15 4.56 -18.81
C ALA A 214 19.58 3.91 -17.48
N ALA A 215 18.70 3.93 -16.47
CA ALA A 215 18.97 3.30 -15.19
C ALA A 215 19.03 1.76 -15.28
N GLU A 216 18.16 1.12 -16.07
CA GLU A 216 18.23 -0.34 -16.31
C GLU A 216 19.46 -0.74 -17.13
N ALA A 217 19.82 0.05 -18.13
CA ALA A 217 21.01 -0.18 -18.94
C ALA A 217 22.29 -0.11 -18.08
N ALA A 218 22.39 0.88 -17.20
CA ALA A 218 23.52 1.02 -16.29
C ALA A 218 23.61 -0.11 -15.25
N ARG A 219 22.47 -0.69 -14.84
CA ARG A 219 22.43 -1.87 -13.95
C ARG A 219 22.84 -3.17 -14.63
N SER A 220 22.69 -3.23 -15.96
CA SER A 220 22.94 -4.44 -16.75
C SER A 220 24.38 -4.54 -17.27
N GLN A 221 25.22 -3.55 -16.97
CA GLN A 221 26.67 -3.52 -17.26
C GLN A 221 27.46 -4.04 -16.06
#